data_AF-A0A3M2M7B5-F1
#
_entry.id   AF-A0A3M2M7B5-F1
#
_cell.length_a   1.000
_cell.length_b   1.000
_cell.length_c   1.000
_cell.angle_alpha   90.00
_cell.angle_beta   90.00
_cell.angle_gamma   90.00
#
_symmetry.space_group_name_H-M   'P 1'
#
loop_
_entity.id
_entity.type
_entity.pdbx_description
1 polymer ?
#
loop_
_entity_poly.entity_id
_entity_poly.type
_entity_poly.pdbx_seq_one_letter_code
_entity_poly.pdbx_strand_id
1 'polypeptide(L)'
;MVDRQVEPVAEGAEGAEDAAAPHGRCKVCRRTLPVPARRSDGKGKGGRRRLYCPPPATCKEQAAAERDARLASAIADPLALVVAVAEESAPAMTELAANLNGVLEALGSIERNARQEVLAAREDVAEAGNRVAAAEEQAEAAEERAVQAAAQAARAEERRRAAEDETRSAREQA
;
A
#
# COMPACT_ATOMS: atom_id res chain seq x y z
N MET A 1 43.40 -7.44 -12.93
CA MET A 1 44.63 -6.73 -13.33
C MET A 1 44.35 -6.04 -14.65
N VAL A 2 44.05 -4.75 -14.61
CA VAL A 2 44.11 -3.86 -15.77
C VAL A 2 44.76 -2.59 -15.27
N ASP A 3 46.08 -2.52 -15.45
CA ASP A 3 46.89 -1.35 -15.19
C ASP A 3 46.46 -0.21 -16.11
N ARG A 4 45.69 0.73 -15.57
CA ARG A 4 45.39 1.98 -16.27
C ARG A 4 46.55 2.93 -15.98
N GLN A 5 47.56 2.90 -16.85
CA GLN A 5 48.58 3.94 -16.89
C GLN A 5 47.88 5.27 -17.19
N VAL A 6 47.82 6.13 -16.17
CA VAL A 6 47.43 7.53 -16.32
C VAL A 6 48.69 8.27 -16.75
N GLU A 7 48.78 8.60 -18.03
CA GLU A 7 49.80 9.53 -18.51
C GLU A 7 49.64 10.86 -17.74
N PRO A 8 50.72 11.45 -17.21
CA PRO A 8 50.63 12.78 -16.63
C PRO A 8 50.24 13.73 -17.77
N VAL A 9 49.04 14.31 -17.65
CA VAL A 9 48.65 15.47 -18.45
C VAL A 9 49.75 16.49 -18.25
N ALA A 10 50.53 16.72 -19.31
CA ALA A 10 51.50 17.79 -19.33
C ALA A 10 50.76 19.06 -18.89
N GLU A 11 51.15 19.60 -17.73
CA GLU A 11 50.77 20.94 -17.30
C GLU A 11 51.23 21.90 -18.39
N GLY A 12 50.35 22.11 -19.36
CA GLY A 12 50.56 23.02 -20.46
C GLY A 12 50.72 24.41 -19.88
N ALA A 13 51.98 24.82 -19.71
CA ALA A 13 52.54 26.10 -20.14
C ALA A 13 51.61 27.34 -20.19
N GLU A 14 50.70 27.53 -19.22
CA GLU A 14 49.92 28.78 -19.09
C GLU A 14 50.50 29.73 -18.01
N GLY A 15 51.70 29.44 -17.49
CA GLY A 15 52.29 30.20 -16.39
C GLY A 15 53.25 31.34 -16.78
N ALA A 16 53.73 31.39 -18.03
CA ALA A 16 54.81 32.31 -18.40
C ALA A 16 54.31 33.67 -18.95
N GLU A 17 53.15 33.70 -19.62
CA GLU A 17 52.64 34.94 -20.24
C GLU A 17 51.70 35.75 -19.32
N ASP A 18 51.14 35.11 -18.29
CA ASP A 18 50.28 35.78 -17.29
C ASP A 18 51.08 36.59 -16.26
N ALA A 19 52.40 36.38 -16.19
CA ALA A 19 53.29 37.14 -15.31
C ALA A 19 53.47 38.61 -15.74
N ALA A 20 53.08 38.98 -16.97
CA ALA A 20 53.30 40.31 -17.53
C ALA A 20 52.10 41.28 -17.43
N ALA A 21 50.92 40.81 -17.02
CA ALA A 21 49.74 41.67 -16.86
C ALA A 21 49.55 42.06 -15.38
N PRO A 22 49.85 43.30 -14.95
CA PRO A 22 49.92 43.66 -13.53
C PRO A 22 48.63 43.44 -12.73
N HIS A 23 47.48 43.26 -13.41
CA HIS A 23 46.15 43.08 -12.79
C HIS A 23 45.32 41.92 -13.36
N GLY A 24 45.93 41.02 -14.15
CA GLY A 24 45.28 39.88 -14.79
C GLY A 24 44.46 40.23 -16.05
N ARG A 25 43.90 39.20 -16.69
CA ARG A 25 43.08 39.29 -17.91
C ARG A 25 41.62 38.93 -17.65
N CYS A 26 40.70 39.47 -18.44
CA CYS A 26 39.29 39.09 -18.39
C CYS A 26 39.11 37.62 -18.77
N LYS A 27 38.35 36.85 -17.97
CA LYS A 27 38.08 35.42 -18.24
C LYS A 27 37.31 35.13 -19.54
N VAL A 28 36.64 36.14 -20.11
CA VAL A 28 35.88 36.00 -21.37
C VAL A 28 36.69 36.53 -22.55
N CYS A 29 36.95 37.84 -22.60
CA CYS A 29 37.57 38.46 -23.77
C CYS A 29 39.10 38.55 -23.72
N ARG A 30 39.75 38.02 -22.66
CA ARG A 30 41.22 37.97 -22.45
C ARG A 30 41.96 39.33 -22.49
N ARG A 31 41.23 40.44 -22.54
CA ARG A 31 41.79 41.80 -22.43
C ARG A 31 42.38 42.03 -21.04
N THR A 32 43.48 42.76 -20.98
CA THR A 32 44.11 43.18 -19.72
C THR A 32 43.13 44.01 -18.89
N LEU A 33 43.01 43.71 -17.60
CA LEU A 33 42.10 44.41 -16.71
C LEU A 33 42.73 45.70 -16.17
N PRO A 34 41.93 46.75 -15.95
CA PRO A 34 42.44 48.01 -15.43
C PRO A 34 42.93 47.87 -14.00
N VAL A 35 43.94 48.69 -13.68
CA VAL A 35 44.51 48.84 -12.34
C VAL A 35 43.39 49.23 -11.36
N PRO A 36 43.23 48.52 -10.23
CA PRO A 36 42.30 48.94 -9.18
C PRO A 36 42.64 50.36 -8.69
N ALA A 37 41.62 51.19 -8.50
CA ALA A 37 41.81 52.53 -7.95
C ALA A 37 42.54 52.47 -6.60
N ARG A 38 43.63 53.25 -6.49
CA ARG A 38 44.36 53.44 -5.23
C ARG A 38 43.61 54.45 -4.35
N ARG A 39 43.76 54.32 -3.03
CA ARG A 39 43.29 55.32 -2.06
C ARG A 39 44.26 56.51 -2.06
N SER A 40 43.83 57.62 -1.47
CA SER A 40 44.61 58.86 -1.35
C SER A 40 45.91 58.71 -0.54
N ASP A 41 46.03 57.66 0.27
CA ASP A 41 47.23 57.27 1.04
C ASP A 41 48.21 56.39 0.23
N GLY A 42 48.00 56.24 -1.09
CA GLY A 42 48.84 55.44 -1.98
C GLY A 42 48.66 53.92 -1.86
N LYS A 43 47.90 53.45 -0.86
CA LYS A 43 47.57 52.03 -0.67
C LYS A 43 46.42 51.63 -1.59
N GLY A 44 46.49 50.42 -2.16
CA GLY A 44 45.38 49.89 -2.96
C GLY A 44 44.11 49.77 -2.11
N LYS A 45 42.93 50.09 -2.66
CA LYS A 45 41.67 49.65 -2.04
C LYS A 45 41.71 48.12 -2.02
N GLY A 46 41.79 47.51 -0.83
CA GLY A 46 41.96 46.06 -0.62
C GLY A 46 40.77 45.20 -1.07
N GLY A 47 40.37 45.31 -2.33
CA GLY A 47 39.32 44.51 -2.95
C GLY A 47 39.87 43.28 -3.66
N ARG A 48 39.01 42.28 -3.87
CA ARG A 48 39.32 41.10 -4.69
C ARG A 48 39.70 41.54 -6.11
N ARG A 49 40.65 40.82 -6.74
CA ARG A 49 41.03 41.03 -8.14
C ARG A 49 39.79 40.90 -9.03
N ARG A 50 39.63 41.82 -9.99
CA ARG A 50 38.53 41.74 -10.96
C ARG A 50 38.78 40.53 -11.88
N LEU A 51 37.70 39.83 -12.24
CA LEU A 51 37.76 38.66 -13.14
C LEU A 51 37.21 38.98 -14.54
N TYR A 52 36.44 40.06 -14.65
CA TYR A 52 35.74 40.47 -15.87
C TYR A 52 35.97 41.96 -16.12
N CYS A 53 35.81 42.37 -17.38
CA CYS A 53 35.86 43.78 -17.76
C CYS A 53 34.83 44.61 -16.97
N PRO A 54 35.17 45.85 -16.57
CA PRO A 54 34.21 46.76 -15.98
C PRO A 54 33.17 47.23 -17.03
N PRO A 55 32.03 47.80 -16.58
CA PRO A 55 31.06 48.42 -17.48
C PRO A 55 31.71 49.46 -18.40
N PRO A 56 31.23 49.62 -19.65
CA PRO A 56 30.01 49.04 -20.22
C PRO A 56 30.16 47.61 -20.80
N ALA A 57 31.31 46.95 -20.61
CA ALA A 57 31.51 45.61 -21.14
C ALA A 57 30.64 44.56 -20.40
N THR A 58 29.92 43.71 -21.15
CA THR A 58 28.98 42.70 -20.64
C THR A 58 29.63 41.34 -20.36
N CYS A 59 30.97 41.27 -20.29
CA CYS A 59 31.69 39.99 -20.15
C CYS A 59 31.28 39.18 -18.90
N LYS A 60 30.84 39.83 -17.82
CA LYS A 60 30.33 39.13 -16.63
C LYS A 60 28.98 38.44 -16.89
N GLU A 61 28.10 39.11 -17.63
CA GLU A 61 26.76 38.63 -17.98
C GLU A 61 26.86 37.51 -19.02
N GLN A 62 27.73 37.66 -20.02
CA GLN A 62 28.04 36.60 -20.99
C GLN A 62 28.54 35.33 -20.29
N ALA A 63 29.50 35.46 -19.36
CA ALA A 63 29.98 34.31 -18.59
C ALA A 63 28.90 33.70 -17.67
N ALA A 64 27.91 34.47 -17.22
CA ALA A 64 26.79 33.94 -16.46
C ALA A 64 25.84 33.15 -17.38
N ALA A 65 25.44 33.74 -18.50
CA ALA A 65 24.59 33.09 -19.50
C ALA A 65 25.21 31.78 -20.04
N GLU A 66 26.52 31.75 -20.29
CA GLU A 66 27.21 30.52 -20.71
C GLU A 66 27.21 29.44 -19.63
N ARG A 67 27.37 29.80 -18.35
CA ARG A 67 27.29 28.83 -17.25
C ARG A 67 25.87 28.28 -17.11
N ASP A 68 24.88 29.16 -17.17
CA ASP A 68 23.48 28.77 -17.04
C ASP A 68 23.06 27.87 -18.21
N ALA A 69 23.49 28.19 -19.44
CA ALA A 69 23.28 27.34 -20.61
C ALA A 69 23.95 25.95 -20.46
N ARG A 70 25.19 25.89 -19.95
CA ARG A 70 25.87 24.62 -19.70
C ARG A 70 25.15 23.79 -18.64
N LEU A 71 24.72 24.42 -17.54
CA LEU A 71 23.95 23.75 -16.49
C LEU A 71 22.61 23.24 -17.00
N ALA A 72 21.88 24.06 -17.76
CA ALA A 72 20.62 23.65 -18.38
C ALA A 72 20.82 22.44 -19.30
N SER A 73 21.85 22.46 -20.16
CA SER A 73 22.17 21.34 -21.04
C SER A 73 22.59 20.07 -20.27
N ALA A 74 23.33 20.21 -19.18
CA ALA A 74 23.81 19.07 -18.40
C ALA A 74 22.70 18.37 -17.60
N ILE A 75 21.62 19.08 -17.27
CA ILE A 75 20.52 18.58 -16.42
C ILE A 75 19.30 18.19 -17.26
N ALA A 76 19.15 18.72 -18.47
CA ALA A 76 18.01 18.42 -19.35
C ALA A 76 17.87 16.92 -19.67
N ASP A 77 18.96 16.25 -20.08
CA ASP A 77 18.90 14.83 -20.47
C ASP A 77 18.57 13.88 -19.31
N PRO A 78 19.19 14.01 -18.10
CA PRO A 78 18.79 13.20 -16.95
C PRO A 78 17.33 13.42 -16.51
N LEU A 79 16.84 14.67 -16.56
CA LEU A 79 15.45 14.94 -16.22
C LEU A 79 14.49 14.35 -17.26
N ALA A 80 14.83 14.44 -18.55
CA ALA A 80 14.05 13.82 -19.62
C ALA A 80 13.97 12.29 -19.44
N LEU A 81 15.06 11.65 -19.01
CA LEU A 81 15.07 10.21 -18.71
C LEU A 81 14.14 9.86 -17.54
N VAL A 82 14.17 10.63 -16.45
CA VAL A 82 13.27 10.42 -15.30
C VAL A 82 11.81 10.59 -15.71
N VAL A 83 11.50 11.60 -16.51
CA VAL A 83 10.15 11.83 -17.04
C VAL A 83 9.72 10.64 -17.90
N ALA A 84 10.56 10.18 -18.83
CA ALA A 84 10.24 9.04 -19.69
C ALA A 84 9.97 7.76 -18.89
N VAL A 85 10.79 7.46 -17.87
CA VAL A 85 10.57 6.30 -16.99
C VAL A 85 9.26 6.44 -16.20
N ALA A 86 8.95 7.65 -15.72
CA ALA A 86 7.71 7.91 -15.01
C ALA A 86 6.49 7.77 -15.92
N GLU A 87 6.56 8.26 -17.16
CA GLU A 87 5.50 8.13 -18.16
C GLU A 87 5.27 6.67 -18.57
N GLU A 88 6.33 5.86 -18.66
CA GLU A 88 6.21 4.43 -18.96
C GLU A 88 5.66 3.63 -17.77
N SER A 89 6.03 4.00 -16.55
CA SER A 89 5.62 3.29 -15.33
C SER A 89 4.21 3.67 -14.85
N ALA A 90 3.75 4.90 -15.12
CA ALA A 90 2.47 5.40 -14.62
C ALA A 90 1.25 4.59 -15.10
N PRO A 91 1.15 4.15 -16.37
CA PRO A 91 0.08 3.28 -16.83
C PRO A 91 0.07 1.94 -16.10
N ALA A 92 1.23 1.30 -15.95
CA ALA A 92 1.34 0.00 -15.26
C ALA A 92 0.93 0.09 -13.78
N MET A 93 1.34 1.16 -13.10
CA MET A 93 0.94 1.40 -11.70
C MET A 93 -0.55 1.72 -11.57
N THR A 94 -1.13 2.42 -12.55
CA THR A 94 -2.57 2.72 -12.59
C THR A 94 -3.38 1.44 -12.83
N GLU A 95 -2.94 0.59 -13.76
CA GLU A 95 -3.56 -0.71 -14.03
C GLU A 95 -3.48 -1.64 -12.82
N LEU A 96 -2.32 -1.71 -12.15
CA LEU A 96 -2.15 -2.46 -10.91
C LEU A 96 -3.11 -1.96 -9.82
N ALA A 97 -3.24 -0.64 -9.64
CA ALA A 97 -4.18 -0.07 -8.68
C ALA A 97 -5.64 -0.44 -9.01
N ALA A 98 -6.03 -0.41 -10.28
CA ALA A 98 -7.36 -0.83 -10.71
C ALA A 98 -7.61 -2.32 -10.43
N ASN A 99 -6.65 -3.19 -10.74
CA ASN A 99 -6.74 -4.62 -10.46
C ASN A 99 -6.85 -4.92 -8.96
N LEU A 100 -6.05 -4.25 -8.13
CA LEU A 100 -6.11 -4.41 -6.67
C LEU A 100 -7.46 -3.95 -6.10
N ASN A 101 -8.01 -2.84 -6.60
CA ASN A 101 -9.35 -2.40 -6.20
C ASN A 101 -10.43 -3.43 -6.59
N GLY A 102 -10.36 -4.00 -7.79
CA GLY A 102 -11.27 -5.07 -8.21
C GLY A 102 -11.19 -6.31 -7.31
N VAL A 103 -9.98 -6.69 -6.88
CA VAL A 103 -9.78 -7.79 -5.91
C VAL A 103 -10.38 -7.45 -4.55
N LEU A 104 -10.19 -6.23 -4.04
CA LEU A 104 -10.77 -5.80 -2.76
C LEU A 104 -12.30 -5.81 -2.79
N GLU A 105 -12.91 -5.37 -3.91
CA GLU A 105 -14.36 -5.44 -4.09
C GLU A 105 -14.87 -6.88 -4.13
N ALA A 106 -14.18 -7.77 -4.85
CA ALA A 106 -14.53 -9.18 -4.91
C ALA A 106 -14.43 -9.85 -3.53
N LEU A 107 -13.37 -9.59 -2.76
CA LEU A 107 -13.22 -10.08 -1.39
C LEU A 107 -14.33 -9.56 -0.48
N GLY A 108 -14.68 -8.28 -0.58
CA GLY A 108 -15.80 -7.70 0.18
C GLY A 108 -17.14 -8.33 -0.19
N SER A 109 -17.34 -8.74 -1.45
CA SER A 109 -18.54 -9.48 -1.86
C SER A 109 -18.58 -10.89 -1.28
N ILE A 110 -17.45 -11.61 -1.33
CA ILE A 110 -17.34 -12.96 -0.75
C ILE A 110 -17.61 -12.92 0.75
N GLU A 111 -17.04 -11.94 1.47
CA GLU A 111 -17.26 -11.78 2.90
C GLU A 111 -18.75 -11.54 3.24
N ARG A 112 -19.44 -10.68 2.47
CA ARG A 112 -20.87 -10.43 2.67
C ARG A 112 -21.70 -11.69 2.40
N ASN A 113 -21.43 -12.40 1.31
CA ASN A 113 -22.16 -13.62 0.96
C ASN A 113 -21.93 -14.72 2.02
N ALA A 114 -20.68 -14.95 2.41
CA ALA A 114 -20.35 -15.90 3.46
C ALA A 114 -21.02 -15.56 4.80
N ARG A 115 -21.11 -14.27 5.15
CA ARG A 115 -21.87 -13.85 6.34
C ARG A 115 -23.35 -14.14 6.23
N GLN A 116 -23.95 -13.92 5.06
CA GLN A 116 -25.36 -14.26 4.83
C GLN A 116 -25.61 -15.77 4.88
N GLU A 117 -24.73 -16.57 4.28
CA GLU A 117 -24.82 -18.03 4.34
C GLU A 117 -24.71 -18.56 5.77
N VAL A 118 -23.81 -17.99 6.58
CA VAL A 118 -23.68 -18.36 8.00
C VAL A 118 -24.93 -17.97 8.79
N LEU A 119 -25.55 -16.82 8.50
CA LEU A 119 -26.80 -16.43 9.15
C LEU A 119 -27.95 -17.37 8.76
N ALA A 120 -28.11 -17.67 7.48
CA ALA A 120 -29.11 -18.62 6.99
C ALA A 120 -28.92 -20.01 7.63
N ALA A 121 -27.68 -20.51 7.66
CA ALA A 121 -27.39 -21.80 8.30
C ALA A 121 -27.70 -21.81 9.81
N ARG A 122 -27.53 -20.68 10.51
CA ARG A 122 -27.92 -20.57 11.93
C ARG A 122 -29.44 -20.60 12.11
N GLU A 123 -30.18 -19.97 11.21
CA GLU A 123 -31.64 -20.01 11.20
C GLU A 123 -32.15 -21.44 10.92
N ASP A 124 -31.57 -22.13 9.94
CA ASP A 124 -31.90 -23.53 9.62
C ASP A 124 -31.63 -24.46 10.81
N VAL A 125 -30.50 -24.30 11.50
CA VAL A 125 -30.17 -25.08 12.70
C VAL A 125 -31.16 -24.79 13.83
N ALA A 126 -31.55 -23.54 14.04
CA ALA A 126 -32.54 -23.19 15.05
C ALA A 126 -33.92 -23.80 14.73
N GLU A 127 -34.33 -23.77 13.46
CA GLU A 127 -35.58 -24.40 13.03
C GLU A 127 -35.54 -25.92 13.20
N ALA A 128 -34.44 -26.56 12.81
CA ALA A 128 -34.24 -27.99 13.03
C ALA A 128 -34.29 -28.34 14.52
N GLY A 129 -33.65 -27.55 15.38
CA GLY A 129 -33.73 -27.71 16.83
C GLY A 129 -35.16 -27.64 17.37
N ASN A 130 -35.96 -26.68 16.91
CA ASN A 130 -37.36 -26.56 17.29
C ASN A 130 -38.20 -27.77 16.82
N ARG A 131 -37.94 -28.29 15.61
CA ARG A 131 -38.62 -29.48 15.10
C ARG A 131 -38.27 -30.73 15.90
N VAL A 132 -37.01 -30.88 16.30
CA VAL A 132 -36.57 -31.99 17.17
C VAL A 132 -37.24 -31.89 18.54
N ALA A 133 -37.22 -30.73 19.19
CA ALA A 133 -37.86 -30.54 20.48
C ALA A 133 -39.37 -30.84 20.43
N ALA A 134 -40.06 -30.39 19.38
CA ALA A 134 -41.48 -30.69 19.19
C ALA A 134 -41.74 -32.20 18.95
N ALA A 135 -40.84 -32.90 18.27
CA ALA A 135 -40.95 -34.34 18.07
C ALA A 135 -40.70 -35.12 19.37
N GLU A 136 -39.77 -34.67 20.20
CA GLU A 136 -39.51 -35.24 21.54
C GLU A 136 -40.73 -35.08 22.45
N GLU A 137 -41.32 -33.89 22.53
CA GLU A 137 -42.53 -33.65 23.32
C GLU A 137 -43.71 -34.52 22.86
N GLN A 138 -43.89 -34.67 21.53
CA GLN A 138 -44.92 -35.54 20.98
C GLN A 138 -44.68 -37.03 21.29
N ALA A 139 -43.42 -37.46 21.29
CA ALA A 139 -43.04 -38.83 21.63
C ALA A 139 -43.31 -39.12 23.11
N GLU A 140 -42.92 -38.21 24.01
CA GLU A 140 -43.22 -38.31 25.45
C GLU A 140 -44.74 -38.37 25.70
N ALA A 141 -45.50 -37.46 25.09
CA ALA A 141 -46.95 -37.46 25.22
C ALA A 141 -47.63 -38.71 24.63
N ALA A 142 -47.05 -39.32 23.59
CA ALA A 142 -47.53 -40.59 23.05
C ALA A 142 -47.20 -41.77 23.98
N GLU A 143 -46.01 -41.79 24.58
CA GLU A 143 -45.60 -42.79 25.55
C GLU A 143 -46.48 -42.76 26.80
N GLU A 144 -46.73 -41.57 27.37
CA GLU A 144 -47.64 -41.42 28.51
C GLU A 144 -49.05 -41.95 28.22
N ARG A 145 -49.58 -41.63 27.03
CA ARG A 145 -50.89 -42.14 26.59
C ARG A 145 -50.89 -43.66 26.42
N ALA A 146 -49.81 -44.24 25.88
CA ALA A 146 -49.67 -45.68 25.75
C ALA A 146 -49.62 -46.38 27.11
N VAL A 147 -48.86 -45.83 28.07
CA VAL A 147 -48.78 -46.35 29.45
C VAL A 147 -50.14 -46.30 30.14
N GLN A 148 -50.86 -45.18 30.01
CA GLN A 148 -52.22 -45.03 30.57
C GLN A 148 -53.20 -46.02 29.94
N ALA A 149 -53.17 -46.18 28.61
CA ALA A 149 -54.03 -47.13 27.90
C ALA A 149 -53.74 -48.57 28.32
N ALA A 150 -52.46 -48.95 28.45
CA ALA A 150 -52.06 -50.26 28.94
C ALA A 150 -52.53 -50.51 30.38
N ALA A 151 -52.40 -49.51 31.26
CA ALA A 151 -52.88 -49.60 32.64
C ALA A 151 -54.41 -49.70 32.73
N GLN A 152 -55.15 -49.04 31.84
CA GLN A 152 -56.62 -49.17 31.75
C GLN A 152 -57.03 -50.55 31.23
N ALA A 153 -56.34 -51.06 30.20
CA ALA A 153 -56.58 -52.40 29.67
C ALA A 153 -56.31 -53.49 30.73
N ALA A 154 -55.21 -53.37 31.48
CA ALA A 154 -54.89 -54.29 32.58
C ALA A 154 -55.99 -54.30 33.65
N ARG A 155 -56.45 -53.11 34.09
CA ARG A 155 -57.56 -53.00 35.06
C ARG A 155 -58.87 -53.57 34.52
N ALA A 156 -59.16 -53.41 33.23
CA ALA A 156 -60.35 -53.97 32.61
C ALA A 156 -60.29 -55.50 32.59
N GLU A 157 -59.14 -56.07 32.26
CA GLU A 157 -58.90 -57.52 32.28
C GLU A 157 -59.00 -58.11 33.70
N GLU A 158 -58.43 -57.45 34.71
CA GLU A 158 -58.57 -57.86 36.12
C GLU A 158 -60.04 -57.90 36.55
N ARG A 159 -60.85 -56.89 36.18
CA ARG A 159 -62.30 -56.89 36.48
C ARG A 159 -63.04 -58.02 35.78
N ARG A 160 -62.66 -58.37 34.54
CA ARG A 160 -63.25 -59.51 33.82
C ARG A 160 -62.94 -60.81 34.54
N ARG A 161 -61.68 -61.04 34.91
CA ARG A 161 -61.27 -62.23 35.67
C ARG A 161 -61.98 -62.34 37.01
N ALA A 162 -62.08 -61.24 37.75
CA ALA A 162 -62.82 -61.21 39.02
C ALA A 162 -64.31 -61.59 38.83
N ALA A 163 -64.96 -61.08 37.79
CA ALA A 163 -66.35 -61.44 37.47
C ALA A 163 -66.51 -62.91 37.05
N GLU A 164 -65.54 -63.46 36.30
CA GLU A 164 -65.49 -64.88 35.93
C GLU A 164 -65.29 -65.80 37.15
N ASP A 165 -64.45 -65.38 38.10
CA ASP A 165 -64.23 -66.08 39.37
C ASP A 165 -65.47 -66.06 40.26
N GLU A 166 -66.13 -64.90 40.41
CA GLU A 166 -67.39 -64.78 41.16
C GLU A 166 -68.49 -65.66 40.57
N THR A 167 -68.65 -65.65 39.24
CA THR A 167 -69.66 -66.48 38.56
C THR A 167 -69.37 -67.97 38.65
N ARG A 168 -68.10 -68.38 38.60
CA ARG A 168 -67.70 -69.78 38.85
C ARG A 168 -67.97 -70.21 40.28
N SER A 169 -67.57 -69.40 41.26
CA SER A 169 -67.80 -69.68 42.69
C SER A 169 -69.30 -69.81 43.00
N ALA A 170 -70.13 -68.94 42.42
CA ALA A 170 -71.60 -69.02 42.57
C ALA A 170 -72.20 -70.31 41.97
N ARG A 171 -71.59 -70.89 40.93
CA ARG A 171 -72.03 -72.16 40.33
C ARG A 171 -71.59 -73.38 41.13
N GLU A 172 -70.45 -73.31 41.83
CA GLU A 172 -69.94 -74.40 42.66
C GLU A 172 -70.66 -74.50 44.03
N GLN A 173 -71.34 -73.43 44.44
CA GLN A 173 -72.11 -73.36 45.71
C GLN A 173 -73.63 -73.62 45.55
N ALA A 174 -74.12 -73.81 44.32
CA ALA A 174 -75.52 -74.10 43.99
C ALA A 174 -75.74 -75.60 43.74
#